data_AF-A0AAV6TW16-F1
#
_entry.id   AF-A0AAV6TW16-F1
#
_cell.length_a   1.000
_cell.length_b   1.000
_cell.length_c   1.000
_cell.angle_alpha   90.00
_cell.angle_beta   90.00
_cell.angle_gamma   90.00
#
_symmetry.space_group_name_H-M   'P 1'
#
loop_
_entity.id
_entity.type
_entity.pdbx_description
1 polymer ?
#
loop_
_entity_poly.entity_id
_entity_poly.type
_entity_poly.pdbx_seq_one_letter_code
_entity_poly.pdbx_strand_id
1 'polypeptide(L)'
;MASKKCQSYIIASDDMVHGKYAVWTFLIVITESLKSQYPGIQKVHIFSDGSSAQFKNKYNLMNLSYFKSDFGLDCIWSFFATSHGKGAVDGIGGKVKRAVATAVLTRKWTVRNAEEFVVCARSVTKAISVIFIPKSDIENCVNSLDERWESVNAIPYTMLSMYQESMVF
;
A
#
# COMPACT_ATOMS: atom_id res chain seq x y z
N MET A 1 -27.85 -3.99 0.07
CA MET A 1 -27.01 -2.84 0.46
C MET A 1 -26.55 -2.15 -0.81
N ALA A 2 -26.65 -0.82 -0.91
CA ALA A 2 -26.18 -0.10 -2.09
C ALA A 2 -24.66 -0.28 -2.25
N SER A 3 -24.22 -0.71 -3.44
CA SER A 3 -22.79 -0.82 -3.77
C SER A 3 -22.14 0.56 -3.65
N LYS A 4 -21.15 0.69 -2.75
CA LYS A 4 -20.44 1.94 -2.52
C LYS A 4 -19.49 2.16 -3.71
N LYS A 5 -19.83 3.11 -4.60
CA LYS A 5 -19.09 3.37 -5.86
C LYS A 5 -17.60 3.70 -5.68
N CYS A 6 -17.20 4.20 -4.51
CA CYS A 6 -15.81 4.51 -4.19
C CYS A 6 -15.54 4.22 -2.71
N GLN A 7 -14.39 3.59 -2.44
CA GLN A 7 -13.92 3.30 -1.10
C GLN A 7 -12.48 3.80 -0.96
N SER A 8 -12.17 4.36 0.20
CA SER A 8 -10.84 4.88 0.51
C SER A 8 -10.21 4.01 1.58
N TYR A 9 -8.97 3.61 1.33
CA TYR A 9 -8.17 2.81 2.24
C TYR A 9 -6.94 3.59 2.67
N ILE A 10 -6.56 3.43 3.94
CA ILE A 10 -5.27 3.83 4.49
C ILE A 10 -4.70 2.59 5.15
N ILE A 11 -3.44 2.30 4.83
CA ILE A 11 -2.66 1.28 5.51
C ILE A 11 -1.58 2.01 6.30
N ALA A 12 -1.40 1.60 7.55
CA ALA A 12 -0.30 2.02 8.39
C ALA A 12 0.37 0.78 9.00
N SER A 13 1.67 0.86 9.18
CA SER A 13 2.51 -0.19 9.75
C SER A 13 3.52 0.44 10.71
N ASP A 14 3.98 -0.34 11.67
CA ASP A 14 5.14 -0.05 12.52
C ASP A 14 6.48 -0.44 11.86
N ASP A 15 6.46 -1.00 10.65
CA ASP A 15 7.66 -1.19 9.86
C ASP A 15 8.19 0.14 9.32
N MET A 16 9.42 0.45 9.71
CA MET A 16 10.14 1.66 9.29
C MET A 16 10.89 1.46 7.97
N VAL A 17 10.89 0.23 7.41
CA VAL A 17 11.54 -0.10 6.15
C VAL A 17 10.58 0.07 4.99
N HIS A 18 10.59 1.27 4.41
CA HIS A 18 9.80 1.54 3.21
C HIS A 18 10.42 0.86 1.97
N GLY A 19 9.91 -0.32 1.61
CA GLY A 19 10.46 -1.10 0.51
C GLY A 19 9.49 -2.05 -0.18
N LYS A 20 10.05 -2.84 -1.09
CA LYS A 20 9.34 -3.81 -1.96
C LYS A 20 8.47 -4.82 -1.19
N TYR A 21 8.91 -5.28 -0.02
CA TYR A 21 8.16 -6.25 0.78
C TYR A 21 6.85 -5.64 1.28
N ALA A 22 6.94 -4.47 1.93
CA ALA A 22 5.78 -3.74 2.43
C ALA A 22 4.75 -3.46 1.33
N VAL A 23 5.20 -2.95 0.17
CA VAL A 23 4.31 -2.66 -0.98
C VAL A 23 3.52 -3.89 -1.39
N TRP A 24 4.16 -5.05 -1.48
CA TRP A 24 3.47 -6.28 -1.88
C TRP A 24 2.54 -6.82 -0.79
N THR A 25 2.97 -6.84 0.47
CA THR A 25 2.13 -7.23 1.61
C THR A 25 0.86 -6.36 1.66
N PHE A 26 0.99 -5.06 1.42
CA PHE A 26 -0.15 -4.14 1.38
C PHE A 26 -1.10 -4.44 0.22
N LEU A 27 -0.56 -4.79 -0.96
CA LEU A 27 -1.35 -5.22 -2.11
C LEU A 27 -2.10 -6.52 -1.86
N ILE A 28 -1.48 -7.51 -1.20
CA ILE A 28 -2.16 -8.75 -0.77
C ILE A 28 -3.38 -8.40 0.07
N VAL A 29 -3.19 -7.65 1.16
CA VAL A 29 -4.27 -7.32 2.11
C VAL A 29 -5.41 -6.55 1.44
N ILE A 30 -5.10 -5.59 0.56
CA ILE A 30 -6.15 -4.86 -0.19
C ILE A 30 -6.88 -5.80 -1.15
N THR A 31 -6.15 -6.64 -1.87
CA THR A 31 -6.74 -7.52 -2.89
C THR A 31 -7.65 -8.57 -2.26
N GLU A 32 -7.23 -9.17 -1.13
CA GLU A 32 -8.06 -10.11 -0.38
C GLU A 32 -9.31 -9.46 0.19
N SER A 33 -9.19 -8.24 0.74
CA SER A 33 -10.33 -7.45 1.21
C SER A 33 -11.32 -7.16 0.08
N LEU A 34 -10.83 -6.79 -1.10
CA LEU A 34 -11.66 -6.55 -2.28
C LEU A 34 -12.34 -7.84 -2.78
N LYS A 35 -11.64 -8.97 -2.81
CA LYS A 35 -12.23 -10.27 -3.18
C LYS A 35 -13.33 -10.70 -2.23
N SER A 36 -13.11 -10.53 -0.92
CA SER A 36 -14.11 -10.84 0.10
C SER A 36 -15.37 -9.98 -0.04
N GLN A 37 -15.18 -8.68 -0.32
CA GLN A 37 -16.30 -7.75 -0.52
C GLN A 37 -17.01 -7.93 -1.88
N TYR A 38 -16.27 -8.35 -2.91
CA TYR A 38 -16.75 -8.48 -4.28
C TYR A 38 -16.34 -9.83 -4.87
N PRO A 39 -17.03 -10.93 -4.52
CA PRO A 39 -16.64 -12.29 -4.93
C PRO A 39 -16.59 -12.52 -6.45
N GLY A 40 -17.28 -11.68 -7.23
CA GLY A 40 -17.31 -11.74 -8.69
C GLY A 40 -16.24 -10.89 -9.39
N ILE A 41 -15.29 -10.31 -8.67
CA ILE A 41 -14.20 -9.55 -9.30
C ILE A 41 -13.33 -10.48 -10.14
N GLN A 42 -13.05 -10.08 -11.38
CA GLN A 42 -12.22 -10.85 -12.31
C GLN A 42 -10.92 -10.13 -12.67
N LYS A 43 -10.93 -8.80 -12.59
CA LYS A 43 -9.84 -7.95 -13.04
C LYS A 43 -9.62 -6.76 -12.11
N VAL A 44 -8.36 -6.43 -11.86
CA VAL A 44 -7.93 -5.26 -11.09
C VAL A 44 -7.12 -4.34 -11.99
N HIS A 45 -7.40 -3.05 -11.91
CA HIS A 45 -6.60 -2.01 -12.54
C HIS A 45 -5.92 -1.18 -11.46
N ILE A 46 -4.59 -1.27 -11.37
CA ILE A 46 -3.79 -0.53 -10.41
C ILE A 46 -3.22 0.71 -11.11
N PHE A 47 -3.37 1.86 -10.49
CA PHE A 47 -2.74 3.10 -10.91
C PHE A 47 -1.83 3.59 -9.78
N SER A 48 -0.53 3.69 -10.03
CA SER A 48 0.43 4.20 -9.06
C SER A 48 1.27 5.33 -9.64
N ASP A 49 1.96 6.07 -8.78
CA ASP A 49 2.98 6.99 -9.25
C ASP A 49 4.12 6.25 -9.99
N GLY A 50 4.94 7.01 -10.70
CA GLY A 50 6.09 6.51 -11.45
C GLY A 50 7.37 6.34 -10.63
N SER A 51 7.31 6.35 -9.29
CA SER A 51 8.48 6.23 -8.43
C SER A 51 9.11 4.84 -8.57
N SER A 52 10.32 4.79 -9.12
CA SER A 52 11.05 3.53 -9.29
C SER A 52 11.49 2.91 -7.96
N ALA A 53 11.71 3.70 -6.92
CA ALA A 53 12.07 3.16 -5.61
C ALA A 53 10.92 2.35 -4.97
N GLN A 54 9.67 2.74 -5.26
CA GLN A 54 8.49 2.19 -4.58
C GLN A 54 7.68 1.25 -5.46
N PHE A 55 7.24 1.71 -6.63
CA PHE A 55 6.27 1.00 -7.45
C PHE A 55 6.87 0.48 -8.75
N LYS A 56 7.59 1.33 -9.50
CA LYS A 56 8.14 1.00 -10.82
C LYS A 56 9.51 0.31 -10.71
N ASN A 57 9.53 -0.87 -10.08
CA ASN A 57 10.71 -1.72 -9.92
C ASN A 57 10.47 -3.16 -10.41
N LYS A 58 11.58 -3.89 -10.64
CA LYS A 58 11.55 -5.27 -11.14
C LYS A 58 10.80 -6.25 -10.24
N TYR A 59 10.81 -6.01 -8.92
CA TYR A 59 10.20 -6.91 -7.93
C TYR A 59 8.67 -6.85 -8.01
N ASN A 60 8.10 -5.65 -8.05
CA ASN A 60 6.66 -5.46 -8.22
C ASN A 60 6.17 -5.92 -9.60
N LEU A 61 6.98 -5.69 -10.65
CA LEU A 61 6.67 -6.21 -11.99
C LEU A 61 6.69 -7.74 -12.03
N MET A 62 7.64 -8.38 -11.34
CA MET A 62 7.61 -9.83 -11.20
C MET A 62 6.35 -10.27 -10.45
N ASN A 63 6.01 -9.64 -9.34
CA ASN A 63 4.79 -9.96 -8.59
C ASN A 63 3.50 -9.82 -9.42
N LEU A 64 3.44 -8.84 -10.34
CA LEU A 64 2.33 -8.70 -11.27
C LEU A 64 2.14 -9.96 -12.14
N SER A 65 3.22 -10.64 -12.53
CA SER A 65 3.12 -11.90 -13.30
C SER A 65 2.49 -13.05 -12.50
N TYR A 66 2.60 -13.01 -11.17
CA TYR A 66 1.98 -13.97 -10.25
C TYR A 66 0.59 -13.56 -9.77
N PHE A 67 0.10 -12.36 -10.14
CA PHE A 67 -1.18 -11.87 -9.64
C PHE A 67 -2.34 -12.81 -9.99
N LYS A 68 -2.30 -13.43 -11.16
CA LYS A 68 -3.31 -14.40 -11.60
C LYS A 68 -3.27 -15.69 -10.79
N SER A 69 -2.08 -16.23 -10.52
CA SER A 69 -1.94 -17.46 -9.71
C SER A 69 -2.27 -17.20 -8.25
N ASP A 70 -1.82 -16.08 -7.69
CA ASP A 70 -1.97 -15.75 -6.28
C ASP A 70 -3.43 -15.38 -5.93
N PHE A 71 -4.11 -14.64 -6.81
CA PHE A 71 -5.43 -14.10 -6.52
C PHE A 71 -6.55 -14.63 -7.42
N GLY A 72 -6.25 -15.32 -8.52
CA GLY A 72 -7.24 -15.70 -9.54
C GLY A 72 -7.69 -14.53 -10.41
N LEU A 73 -7.05 -13.36 -10.30
CA LEU A 73 -7.47 -12.11 -10.94
C LEU A 73 -6.51 -11.71 -12.06
N ASP A 74 -7.06 -11.19 -13.15
CA ASP A 74 -6.25 -10.48 -14.13
C ASP A 74 -5.85 -9.12 -13.53
N CYS A 75 -4.62 -8.68 -13.78
CA CYS A 75 -4.15 -7.39 -13.26
C CYS A 75 -3.49 -6.56 -14.35
N ILE A 76 -3.87 -5.28 -14.40
CA ILE A 76 -3.22 -4.28 -15.23
C ILE A 76 -2.69 -3.21 -14.29
N TRP A 77 -1.37 -2.98 -14.32
CA TRP A 77 -0.74 -1.93 -13.53
C TRP A 77 -0.23 -0.82 -14.44
N SER A 78 -0.83 0.36 -14.31
CA SER A 78 -0.45 1.59 -15.00
C SER A 78 0.30 2.53 -14.06
N PHE A 79 1.31 3.22 -14.59
CA PHE A 79 2.14 4.16 -13.85
C PHE A 79 1.96 5.57 -14.40
N PHE A 80 1.75 6.55 -13.53
CA PHE A 80 1.80 7.96 -13.91
C PHE A 80 3.24 8.40 -14.21
N ALA A 81 3.39 9.49 -14.98
CA ALA A 81 4.70 10.03 -15.29
C ALA A 81 5.44 10.49 -14.01
N THR A 82 6.75 10.24 -13.96
CA THR A 82 7.59 10.69 -12.84
C THR A 82 7.46 12.20 -12.65
N SER A 83 7.35 12.65 -11.41
CA SER A 83 7.22 14.08 -11.03
C SER A 83 5.92 14.77 -11.48
N HIS A 84 4.93 14.05 -12.02
CA HIS A 84 3.63 14.63 -12.32
C HIS A 84 2.58 14.28 -11.26
N GLY A 85 2.11 15.33 -10.56
CA GLY A 85 0.77 15.45 -9.98
C GLY A 85 0.49 14.63 -8.72
N LYS A 86 0.10 15.33 -7.65
CA LYS A 86 -0.51 14.69 -6.48
C LYS A 86 -1.79 13.96 -6.91
N GLY A 87 -1.95 12.70 -6.52
CA GLY A 87 -3.10 11.86 -6.83
C GLY A 87 -4.22 12.00 -5.80
N ALA A 88 -5.36 11.37 -6.08
CA ALA A 88 -6.47 11.29 -5.11
C ALA A 88 -6.04 10.69 -3.76
N VAL A 89 -5.07 9.77 -3.78
CA VAL A 89 -4.49 9.13 -2.60
C VAL A 89 -3.81 10.12 -1.66
N ASP A 90 -3.17 11.18 -2.17
CA ASP A 90 -2.54 12.22 -1.35
C ASP A 90 -3.57 13.00 -0.55
N GLY A 91 -4.74 13.26 -1.14
CA GLY A 91 -5.85 13.92 -0.45
C GLY A 91 -6.41 13.07 0.69
N ILE A 92 -6.51 11.75 0.48
CA ILE A 92 -6.96 10.80 1.51
C ILE A 92 -5.95 10.76 2.67
N GLY A 93 -4.66 10.57 2.35
CA GLY A 93 -3.57 10.56 3.34
C GLY A 93 -3.49 11.86 4.12
N GLY A 94 -3.52 13.00 3.41
CA GLY A 94 -3.52 14.33 4.02
C GLY A 94 -4.71 14.56 4.95
N LYS A 95 -5.90 14.12 4.55
CA LYS A 95 -7.11 14.21 5.39
C LYS A 95 -6.98 13.41 6.69
N VAL A 96 -6.52 12.16 6.63
CA VAL A 96 -6.35 11.33 7.83
C VAL A 96 -5.28 11.90 8.74
N LYS A 97 -4.09 12.23 8.20
CA LYS A 97 -3.00 12.85 8.97
C LYS A 97 -3.47 14.14 9.64
N ARG A 98 -4.19 15.01 8.93
CA ARG A 98 -4.72 16.26 9.47
C ARG A 98 -5.75 16.02 10.57
N ALA A 99 -6.64 15.05 10.39
CA ALA A 99 -7.66 14.72 11.40
C ALA A 99 -7.03 14.18 12.69
N VAL A 100 -6.08 13.26 12.59
CA VAL A 100 -5.33 12.73 13.74
C VAL A 100 -4.53 13.84 14.42
N ALA A 101 -3.78 14.64 13.66
CA ALA A 101 -3.03 15.78 14.20
C ALA A 101 -3.93 16.76 14.95
N THR A 102 -5.12 17.05 14.41
CA THR A 102 -6.11 17.92 15.08
C THR A 102 -6.60 17.32 16.40
N ALA A 103 -6.86 16.00 16.43
CA ALA A 103 -7.28 15.30 17.64
C ALA A 103 -6.21 15.34 18.75
N VAL A 104 -4.93 15.18 18.36
CA VAL A 104 -3.78 15.28 19.29
C VAL A 104 -3.61 16.72 19.78
N LEU A 105 -3.60 17.71 18.88
CA LEU A 105 -3.44 19.13 19.24
C LEU A 105 -4.56 19.65 20.14
N THR A 106 -5.79 19.14 19.97
CA THR A 106 -6.93 19.47 20.84
C THR A 106 -6.98 18.64 22.12
N ARG A 107 -5.93 17.84 22.40
CA ARG A 107 -5.81 16.98 23.59
C ARG A 107 -6.92 15.95 23.74
N LYS A 108 -7.61 15.61 22.65
CA LYS A 108 -8.66 14.57 22.63
C LYS A 108 -8.07 13.17 22.53
N TRP A 109 -6.86 13.07 22.01
CA TRP A 109 -6.13 11.81 21.79
C TRP A 109 -4.66 11.99 22.13
N THR A 110 -4.02 10.89 22.53
CA THR A 110 -2.56 10.74 22.57
C THR A 110 -2.19 9.67 21.56
N VAL A 111 -1.20 9.93 20.71
CA VAL A 111 -0.71 8.98 19.69
C VAL A 111 0.80 8.89 19.80
N ARG A 112 1.32 7.70 20.08
CA ARG A 112 2.75 7.43 20.35
C ARG A 112 3.38 6.43 19.39
N ASN A 113 2.58 5.61 18.73
CA ASN A 113 3.03 4.56 17.83
C ASN A 113 2.00 4.37 16.69
N ALA A 114 2.34 3.49 15.74
CA ALA A 114 1.52 3.23 14.56
C ALA A 114 0.14 2.62 14.91
N GLU A 115 0.06 1.76 15.92
CA GLU A 115 -1.20 1.18 16.39
C GLU A 115 -2.15 2.24 16.95
N GLU A 116 -1.65 3.08 17.86
CA GLU A 116 -2.40 4.20 18.42
C GLU A 116 -2.82 5.19 17.32
N PHE A 117 -1.97 5.41 16.31
CA PHE A 117 -2.32 6.21 15.15
C PHE A 117 -3.51 5.61 14.41
N VAL A 118 -3.51 4.30 14.15
CA VAL A 118 -4.64 3.63 13.46
C VAL A 118 -5.91 3.69 14.29
N VAL A 119 -5.83 3.45 15.60
CA VAL A 119 -7.00 3.54 16.49
C VAL A 119 -7.58 4.95 16.47
N CYS A 120 -6.73 5.98 16.60
CA CYS A 120 -7.15 7.36 16.50
C CYS A 120 -7.77 7.65 15.12
N ALA A 121 -7.09 7.29 14.03
CA ALA A 121 -7.55 7.49 12.66
C ALA A 121 -8.93 6.87 12.40
N ARG A 122 -9.15 5.62 12.83
CA ARG A 122 -10.47 4.96 12.74
C ARG A 122 -11.56 5.75 13.45
N SER A 123 -11.25 6.31 14.62
CA SER A 123 -12.22 7.10 15.40
C SER A 123 -12.58 8.43 14.73
N VAL A 124 -11.60 9.12 14.13
CA VAL A 124 -11.78 10.47 13.59
C VAL A 124 -12.12 10.50 12.09
N THR A 125 -11.89 9.40 11.35
CA THR A 125 -12.22 9.31 9.92
C THR A 125 -13.07 8.08 9.58
N LYS A 126 -14.33 8.06 10.02
CA LYS A 126 -15.28 6.95 9.80
C LYS A 126 -15.56 6.59 8.33
N ALA A 127 -15.31 7.51 7.40
CA ALA A 127 -15.55 7.30 5.97
C ALA A 127 -14.42 6.51 5.27
N ILE A 128 -13.25 6.40 5.90
CA ILE A 128 -12.02 5.80 5.35
C ILE A 128 -11.74 4.52 6.11
N SER A 129 -11.52 3.43 5.38
CA SER A 129 -11.11 2.15 5.95
C SER A 129 -9.63 2.21 6.31
N VAL A 130 -9.32 2.19 7.60
CA VAL A 130 -7.93 2.23 8.09
C VAL A 130 -7.52 0.84 8.56
N ILE A 131 -6.46 0.30 7.98
CA ILE A 131 -5.92 -1.03 8.24
C ILE A 131 -4.55 -0.87 8.91
N PHE A 132 -4.33 -1.62 9.98
CA PHE A 132 -3.01 -1.76 10.59
C PHE A 132 -2.39 -3.06 10.09
N ILE A 133 -1.13 -3.01 9.68
CA ILE A 133 -0.34 -4.18 9.31
C ILE A 133 0.93 -4.17 10.16
N PRO A 134 1.09 -5.09 11.12
CA PRO A 134 2.30 -5.14 11.93
C PRO A 134 3.50 -5.53 11.08
N LYS A 135 4.70 -5.12 11.51
CA LYS A 135 5.97 -5.48 10.88
C LYS A 135 6.14 -6.99 10.74
N SER A 136 5.67 -7.76 11.72
CA SER A 136 5.68 -9.22 11.67
C SER A 136 4.98 -9.80 10.44
N ASP A 137 3.89 -9.18 9.98
CA ASP A 137 3.15 -9.66 8.81
C ASP A 137 3.93 -9.40 7.52
N ILE A 138 4.72 -8.32 7.48
CA ILE A 138 5.63 -8.04 6.38
C ILE A 138 6.79 -9.05 6.40
N GLU A 139 7.37 -9.30 7.57
CA GLU A 139 8.45 -10.28 7.77
C GLU A 139 8.04 -11.70 7.38
N ASN A 140 6.80 -12.09 7.67
CA ASN A 140 6.26 -13.40 7.26
C ASN A 140 6.24 -13.60 5.74
N CYS A 141 6.13 -12.52 4.96
CA CYS A 141 6.15 -12.60 3.50
C CYS A 141 7.58 -12.62 2.92
N VAL A 142 8.61 -12.21 3.69
CA VAL A 142 9.97 -11.97 3.17
C VAL A 142 10.54 -13.21 2.50
N ASN A 143 10.54 -14.36 3.17
CA ASN A 143 11.15 -15.58 2.62
C ASN A 143 10.51 -16.00 1.29
N SER A 144 9.18 -16.02 1.23
CA SER A 144 8.44 -16.37 0.01
C SER A 144 8.70 -15.39 -1.15
N LEU A 145 8.92 -14.12 -0.83
CA LEU A 145 9.23 -13.09 -1.80
C LEU A 145 10.68 -13.15 -2.26
N ASP A 146 11.60 -13.49 -1.38
CA ASP A 146 13.01 -13.67 -1.74
C ASP A 146 13.21 -14.85 -2.68
N GLU A 147 12.57 -16.00 -2.40
CA GLU A 147 12.55 -17.14 -3.33
C GLU A 147 11.97 -16.73 -4.69
N ARG A 148 10.86 -15.99 -4.69
CA ARG A 148 10.24 -15.48 -5.92
C ARG A 148 11.15 -14.52 -6.69
N TRP A 149 11.98 -13.76 -5.98
CA TRP A 149 12.80 -12.71 -6.57
C TRP A 149 14.23 -13.12 -6.90
N GLU A 150 14.64 -14.32 -6.49
CA GLU A 150 16.00 -14.85 -6.68
C GLU A 150 16.43 -14.83 -8.15
N SER A 151 15.52 -15.18 -9.06
CA SER A 151 15.77 -15.24 -10.50
C SER A 151 15.41 -13.95 -11.27
N VAL A 152 15.03 -12.88 -10.58
CA VAL A 152 14.55 -11.65 -11.23
C VAL A 152 15.71 -10.81 -11.75
N ASN A 153 15.90 -10.87 -13.07
CA ASN A 153 16.78 -9.96 -13.79
C ASN A 153 16.20 -8.53 -13.83
N ALA A 154 17.08 -7.54 -13.83
CA ALA A 154 16.65 -6.16 -14.07
C ALA A 154 16.09 -6.06 -15.49
N ILE A 155 14.90 -5.50 -15.64
CA ILE A 155 14.33 -5.24 -16.95
C ILE A 155 15.10 -4.05 -17.54
N PRO A 156 15.66 -4.15 -18.76
CA PRO A 156 16.34 -3.04 -19.41
C PRO A 156 15.47 -1.78 -19.36
N TYR A 157 16.06 -0.63 -19.04
CA TYR A 157 15.37 0.66 -18.88
C TYR A 157 14.47 0.81 -17.62
N THR A 158 14.56 -0.10 -16.65
CA THR A 158 14.11 0.14 -15.26
C THR A 158 15.32 0.24 -14.31
N MET A 159 15.29 1.16 -13.33
CA MET A 159 16.44 1.38 -12.44
C MET A 159 16.79 0.15 -11.59
N LEU A 160 18.10 -0.04 -11.37
CA LEU A 160 18.73 -1.18 -10.72
C LEU A 160 18.66 -1.18 -9.18
N SER A 161 18.37 -0.07 -8.52
CA SER A 161 18.49 0.04 -7.05
C SER A 161 17.34 0.78 -6.38
N MET A 162 16.93 0.25 -5.21
CA MET A 162 16.23 1.02 -4.19
C MET A 162 17.17 2.12 -3.71
N TYR A 163 16.78 3.38 -3.88
CA TYR A 163 17.29 4.44 -3.02
C TYR A 163 16.66 4.23 -1.64
N GLN A 164 17.48 3.77 -0.70
CA GLN A 164 17.13 3.67 0.71
C GLN A 164 17.30 5.05 1.33
N GLU A 165 16.44 6.00 0.96
CA GLU A 165 16.31 7.21 1.77
C GLU A 165 15.38 6.88 2.93
N SER A 166 15.95 6.90 4.13
CA SER A 166 15.22 7.00 5.39
C SER A 166 14.44 8.33 5.40
N MET A 167 13.30 8.37 4.71
CA MET A 167 12.32 9.42 4.92
C MET A 167 11.54 9.06 6.18
N VAL A 168 12.03 9.58 7.30
CA VAL A 168 11.23 9.77 8.50
C VAL A 168 10.06 10.69 8.12
N PHE A 169 8.85 10.15 8.10
CA PHE A 169 7.60 10.93 8.07
C PHE A 169 6.76 10.62 9.30
#